data_AF-A0A327K2X3-F1
#
_entry.id   AF-A0A327K2X3-F1
#
_cell.length_a   1.000
_cell.length_b   1.000
_cell.length_c   1.000
_cell.angle_alpha   90.00
_cell.angle_beta   90.00
_cell.angle_gamma   90.00
#
_symmetry.space_group_name_H-M   'P 1'
#
loop_
_entity.id
_entity.type
_entity.pdbx_description
1 polymer ?
#
loop_
_entity_poly.entity_id
_entity_poly.type
_entity_poly.pdbx_seq_one_letter_code
_entity_poly.pdbx_strand_id
1 'polypeptide(L)'
;MRGSEALRFHPRCWYRGDDDDSRDRTRDAWPALIAAVTALDGTITGAHRTWLDPASACKAPVSTPRRAMGLLLGNAVRFGRAVDVMMAGEGLETILSLRQIVPSMPAAAALSANHLAALELPAGLRRLYVARDADAAGEMAATALTDRARAAGVEALTLVPALDDFNEDLRRLGAEMLRNGLCTQLAADDRRRMRSA
;
A
#
# COMPACT_ATOMS: atom_id res chain seq x y z
N MET A 1 8.74 -12.07 -0.20
CA MET A 1 7.40 -12.41 0.36
C MET A 1 6.85 -13.63 -0.35
N ARG A 2 6.94 -14.84 0.22
CA ARG A 2 6.14 -15.99 -0.21
C ARG A 2 4.95 -16.11 0.74
N GLY A 3 3.74 -16.30 0.21
CA GLY A 3 2.55 -16.66 1.02
C GLY A 3 1.68 -15.53 1.57
N SER A 4 1.68 -14.32 0.97
CA SER A 4 0.65 -13.33 1.32
C SER A 4 -0.64 -13.68 0.60
N GLU A 5 -1.71 -14.07 1.31
CA GLU A 5 -3.03 -14.36 0.73
C GLU A 5 -3.55 -13.21 -0.14
N ALA A 6 -3.21 -11.97 0.25
CA ALA A 6 -3.64 -10.76 -0.41
C ALA A 6 -2.99 -10.50 -1.78
N LEU A 7 -1.89 -11.15 -2.17
CA LEU A 7 -1.16 -10.82 -3.41
C LEU A 7 -0.78 -12.07 -4.21
N ARG A 8 -1.14 -12.10 -5.49
CA ARG A 8 -0.80 -13.19 -6.42
C ARG A 8 -0.20 -12.63 -7.71
N PHE A 9 0.81 -13.33 -8.23
CA PHE A 9 1.32 -13.07 -9.56
C PHE A 9 0.52 -13.87 -10.59
N HIS A 10 0.13 -13.23 -11.69
CA HIS A 10 -0.53 -13.85 -12.81
C HIS A 10 0.28 -13.61 -14.09
N PRO A 11 0.79 -14.66 -14.77
CA PRO A 11 1.75 -14.48 -15.87
C PRO A 11 1.13 -13.87 -17.15
N ARG A 12 -0.20 -13.93 -17.31
CA ARG A 12 -0.90 -13.46 -18.52
C ARG A 12 -2.26 -12.84 -18.20
N CYS A 13 -2.27 -11.63 -17.67
CA CYS A 13 -3.48 -10.86 -17.36
C CYS A 13 -3.88 -9.96 -18.54
N TRP A 14 -5.11 -10.10 -19.02
CA TRP A 14 -5.61 -9.29 -20.13
C TRP A 14 -5.63 -7.80 -19.79
N TYR A 15 -5.27 -6.95 -20.74
CA TYR A 15 -5.34 -5.50 -20.63
C TYR A 15 -6.15 -4.95 -21.81
N ARG A 16 -7.21 -4.23 -21.49
CA ARG A 16 -8.00 -3.49 -22.48
C ARG A 16 -7.70 -2.01 -22.29
N GLY A 17 -6.98 -1.42 -23.24
CA GLY A 17 -6.71 0.01 -23.26
C GLY A 17 -7.97 0.85 -23.45
N ASP A 18 -7.84 2.14 -23.22
CA ASP A 18 -8.86 3.13 -23.58
C ASP A 18 -8.71 3.48 -25.08
N ASP A 19 -9.67 4.18 -25.68
CA ASP A 19 -9.73 4.35 -27.14
C ASP A 19 -8.47 5.04 -27.72
N ASP A 20 -7.87 5.95 -26.98
CA ASP A 20 -6.65 6.71 -27.32
C ASP A 20 -5.35 6.09 -26.80
N ASP A 21 -5.38 4.83 -26.37
CA ASP A 21 -4.18 4.16 -25.84
C ASP A 21 -3.15 3.92 -26.96
N SER A 22 -2.05 4.68 -26.87
CA SER A 22 -0.93 4.68 -27.81
C SER A 22 -0.02 3.46 -27.69
N ARG A 23 -0.34 2.51 -26.81
CA ARG A 23 0.42 1.28 -26.65
C ARG A 23 0.52 0.50 -27.97
N ASP A 24 1.58 -0.28 -28.04
CA ASP A 24 1.67 -1.34 -29.04
C ASP A 24 0.52 -2.36 -28.81
N ARG A 25 -0.35 -2.50 -29.82
CA ARG A 25 -1.49 -3.44 -29.83
C ARG A 25 -1.07 -4.87 -30.20
N THR A 26 0.21 -5.15 -30.39
CA THR A 26 0.72 -6.53 -30.60
C THR A 26 0.54 -7.44 -29.39
N ARG A 27 0.35 -6.86 -28.19
CA ARG A 27 0.19 -7.61 -26.94
C ARG A 27 -1.09 -7.20 -26.21
N ASP A 28 -2.00 -8.13 -26.02
CA ASP A 28 -3.25 -7.89 -25.27
C ASP A 28 -3.24 -8.38 -23.81
N ALA A 29 -2.16 -9.03 -23.39
CA ALA A 29 -2.02 -9.51 -22.03
C ALA A 29 -0.59 -9.33 -21.52
N TRP A 30 -0.48 -8.97 -20.25
CA TRP A 30 0.79 -8.73 -19.57
C TRP A 30 0.85 -9.55 -18.27
N PRO A 31 2.04 -9.91 -17.79
CA PRO A 31 2.20 -10.31 -16.40
C PRO A 31 1.59 -9.27 -15.47
N ALA A 32 1.00 -9.68 -14.36
CA ALA A 32 0.39 -8.76 -13.41
C ALA A 32 0.52 -9.24 -11.97
N LEU A 33 0.61 -8.28 -11.06
CA LEU A 33 0.30 -8.49 -9.65
C LEU A 33 -1.19 -8.22 -9.44
N ILE A 34 -1.88 -9.18 -8.87
CA ILE A 34 -3.29 -9.09 -8.50
C ILE A 34 -3.36 -9.09 -6.98
N ALA A 35 -3.93 -8.02 -6.43
CA ALA A 35 -4.13 -7.84 -5.00
C ALA A 35 -5.62 -7.92 -4.66
N ALA A 36 -5.97 -8.72 -3.66
CA ALA A 36 -7.34 -8.77 -3.13
C ALA A 36 -7.57 -7.57 -2.22
N VAL A 37 -8.68 -6.87 -2.43
CA VAL A 37 -9.17 -5.80 -1.55
C VAL A 37 -10.22 -6.42 -0.63
N THR A 38 -10.08 -6.22 0.67
CA THR A 38 -10.96 -6.84 1.67
C THR A 38 -11.52 -5.84 2.66
N ALA A 39 -12.71 -6.18 3.17
CA ALA A 39 -13.27 -5.62 4.38
C ALA A 39 -12.50 -6.09 5.63
N LEU A 40 -12.87 -5.55 6.80
CA LEU A 40 -12.24 -5.88 8.08
C LEU A 40 -12.42 -7.36 8.50
N ASP A 41 -13.51 -7.99 8.07
CA ASP A 41 -13.82 -9.40 8.31
C ASP A 41 -13.09 -10.37 7.36
N GLY A 42 -12.32 -9.84 6.40
CA GLY A 42 -11.60 -10.62 5.39
C GLY A 42 -12.42 -10.92 4.13
N THR A 43 -13.68 -10.49 4.06
CA THR A 43 -14.50 -10.62 2.85
C THR A 43 -13.85 -9.87 1.70
N ILE A 44 -13.65 -10.54 0.55
CA ILE A 44 -13.13 -9.91 -0.66
C ILE A 44 -14.20 -9.00 -1.25
N THR A 45 -13.91 -7.70 -1.30
CA THR A 45 -14.81 -6.67 -1.82
C THR A 45 -14.37 -6.14 -3.19
N GLY A 46 -13.12 -6.39 -3.57
CA GLY A 46 -12.58 -5.96 -4.84
C GLY A 46 -11.23 -6.57 -5.17
N ALA A 47 -10.66 -6.11 -6.27
CA ALA A 47 -9.32 -6.50 -6.69
C ALA A 47 -8.59 -5.33 -7.34
N HIS A 48 -7.28 -5.26 -7.10
CA HIS A 48 -6.37 -4.32 -7.75
C HIS A 48 -5.38 -5.08 -8.62
N ARG A 49 -5.16 -4.60 -9.85
CA ARG A 49 -4.21 -5.18 -10.80
C ARG A 49 -3.16 -4.15 -11.14
N THR A 50 -1.90 -4.54 -11.01
CA THR A 50 -0.75 -3.82 -11.56
C THR A 50 -0.17 -4.67 -12.68
N TRP A 51 -0.29 -4.24 -13.93
CA TRP A 51 0.37 -4.91 -15.05
C TRP A 51 1.87 -4.56 -15.04
N LEU A 52 2.68 -5.55 -15.36
CA LEU A 52 4.13 -5.50 -15.30
C LEU A 52 4.74 -5.76 -16.68
N ASP A 53 5.82 -5.07 -16.96
CA ASP A 53 6.67 -5.35 -18.09
C ASP A 53 7.70 -6.44 -17.71
N PRO A 54 7.68 -7.62 -18.34
CA PRO A 54 8.66 -8.66 -18.06
C PRO A 54 10.10 -8.27 -18.43
N ALA A 55 10.31 -7.29 -19.31
CA ALA A 55 11.65 -6.87 -19.72
C ALA A 55 12.31 -5.95 -18.68
N SER A 56 11.58 -4.96 -18.16
CA SER A 56 12.09 -4.00 -17.18
C SER A 56 11.80 -4.36 -15.72
N ALA A 57 10.93 -5.35 -15.47
CA ALA A 57 10.35 -5.63 -14.14
C ALA A 57 9.67 -4.43 -13.48
N CYS A 58 9.28 -3.43 -14.28
CA CYS A 58 8.52 -2.25 -13.87
C CYS A 58 7.05 -2.41 -14.28
N LYS A 59 6.25 -1.36 -14.05
CA LYS A 59 4.89 -1.25 -14.59
C LYS A 59 4.91 -1.40 -16.11
N ALA A 60 3.91 -2.09 -16.65
CA ALA A 60 3.77 -2.25 -18.10
C ALA A 60 3.65 -0.88 -18.80
N PRO A 61 4.23 -0.71 -20.00
CA PRO A 61 4.13 0.51 -20.80
C PRO A 61 2.76 0.63 -21.47
N VAL A 62 1.72 0.76 -20.65
CA VAL A 62 0.31 0.94 -21.06
C VAL A 62 -0.26 2.21 -20.42
N SER A 63 -1.31 2.80 -21.00
CA SER A 63 -1.85 4.08 -20.54
C SER A 63 -2.28 4.07 -19.06
N THR A 64 -2.89 2.97 -18.60
CA THR A 64 -3.29 2.79 -17.20
C THR A 64 -2.71 1.49 -16.61
N PRO A 65 -1.49 1.50 -16.07
CA PRO A 65 -0.81 0.29 -15.62
C PRO A 65 -1.37 -0.29 -14.32
N ARG A 66 -2.29 0.42 -13.67
CA ARG A 66 -3.00 0.00 -12.45
C ARG A 66 -4.50 0.14 -12.64
N ARG A 67 -5.29 -0.89 -12.30
CA ARG A 67 -6.75 -0.79 -12.26
C ARG A 67 -7.31 -1.55 -11.07
N ALA A 68 -8.18 -0.88 -10.33
CA ALA A 68 -8.98 -1.48 -9.27
C ALA A 68 -10.42 -1.71 -9.72
N MET A 69 -11.11 -2.67 -9.11
CA MET A 69 -12.53 -2.95 -9.33
C MET A 69 -13.19 -3.41 -8.02
N GLY A 70 -14.52 -3.27 -7.95
CA GLY A 70 -15.32 -3.66 -6.79
C GLY A 70 -15.54 -2.51 -5.81
N LEU A 71 -15.88 -2.85 -4.57
CA LEU A 71 -16.15 -1.89 -3.50
C LEU A 71 -14.86 -1.56 -2.74
N LEU A 72 -14.25 -0.43 -3.08
CA LEU A 72 -12.95 -0.02 -2.53
C LEU A 72 -13.06 0.91 -1.33
N LEU A 73 -14.11 1.72 -1.26
CA LEU A 73 -14.31 2.69 -0.18
C LEU A 73 -14.37 1.96 1.17
N GLY A 74 -13.56 2.41 2.14
CA GLY A 74 -13.43 1.76 3.45
C GLY A 74 -12.55 0.51 3.46
N ASN A 75 -12.29 -0.10 2.31
CA ASN A 75 -11.56 -1.36 2.18
C ASN A 75 -10.11 -1.14 1.73
N ALA A 76 -9.29 -2.18 1.86
CA ALA A 76 -7.88 -2.10 1.46
C ALA A 76 -7.32 -3.46 1.07
N VAL A 77 -6.15 -3.44 0.42
CA VAL A 77 -5.28 -4.62 0.38
C VAL A 77 -4.63 -4.75 1.74
N ARG A 78 -5.00 -5.78 2.50
CA ARG A 78 -4.56 -5.97 3.89
C ARG A 78 -3.48 -7.03 4.01
N PHE A 79 -2.51 -6.75 4.86
CA PHE A 79 -1.35 -7.60 5.09
C PHE A 79 -1.21 -7.91 6.58
N GLY A 80 -1.46 -9.17 6.94
CA GLY A 80 -1.54 -9.58 8.34
C GLY A 80 -2.79 -9.03 9.02
N ARG A 81 -3.02 -9.50 10.25
CA ARG A 81 -4.17 -9.09 11.06
C ARG A 81 -3.76 -8.00 12.04
N ALA A 82 -4.36 -6.82 11.89
CA ALA A 82 -4.21 -5.74 12.85
C ALA A 82 -4.94 -6.07 14.16
N VAL A 83 -4.23 -5.99 15.28
CA VAL A 83 -4.79 -6.22 16.63
C VAL A 83 -4.74 -4.92 17.44
N ASP A 84 -3.54 -4.35 17.61
CA ASP A 84 -3.33 -3.12 18.39
C ASP A 84 -2.62 -2.02 17.62
N VAL A 85 -1.78 -2.37 16.64
CA VAL A 85 -1.00 -1.44 15.81
C VAL A 85 -1.08 -1.84 14.35
N MET A 86 -1.17 -0.86 13.45
CA MET A 86 -1.02 -1.08 12.01
C MET A 86 -0.45 0.12 11.27
N MET A 87 0.03 -0.12 10.05
CA MET A 87 0.32 0.93 9.06
C MET A 87 -0.81 1.02 8.02
N ALA A 88 -1.05 2.21 7.50
CA ALA A 88 -1.91 2.44 6.35
C ALA A 88 -1.26 3.44 5.39
N GLY A 89 -1.49 3.28 4.10
CA GLY A 89 -0.94 4.16 3.07
C GLY A 89 -1.67 4.00 1.74
N GLU A 90 -1.43 4.90 0.81
CA GLU A 90 -2.11 4.91 -0.49
C GLU A 90 -1.59 3.81 -1.41
N GLY A 91 -0.28 3.83 -1.65
CA GLY A 91 0.37 2.95 -2.60
C GLY A 91 0.54 1.51 -2.11
N LEU A 92 0.24 0.55 -2.99
CA LEU A 92 0.58 -0.85 -2.76
C LEU A 92 2.10 -1.03 -2.63
N GLU A 93 2.87 -0.40 -3.51
CA GLU A 93 4.34 -0.44 -3.50
C GLU A 93 4.92 0.27 -2.26
N THR A 94 4.35 1.40 -1.85
CA THR A 94 4.70 2.12 -0.60
C THR A 94 4.59 1.18 0.60
N ILE A 95 3.42 0.55 0.78
CA ILE A 95 3.18 -0.39 1.88
C ILE A 95 4.07 -1.63 1.79
N LEU A 96 4.30 -2.19 0.60
CA LEU A 96 5.20 -3.33 0.43
C LEU A 96 6.65 -2.98 0.79
N SER A 97 7.10 -1.77 0.48
CA SER A 97 8.44 -1.27 0.80
C SER A 97 8.63 -1.12 2.31
N LEU A 98 7.63 -0.56 3.01
CA LEU A 98 7.62 -0.51 4.46
C LEU A 98 7.64 -1.90 5.08
N ARG A 99 6.79 -2.82 4.60
CA ARG A 99 6.74 -4.20 5.09
C ARG A 99 8.02 -5.00 4.84
N GLN A 100 8.88 -4.58 3.91
CA GLN A 100 10.21 -5.18 3.78
C GLN A 100 11.11 -4.84 4.98
N ILE A 101 10.89 -3.71 5.62
CA ILE A 101 11.64 -3.24 6.80
C ILE A 101 10.97 -3.64 8.11
N VAL A 102 9.64 -3.63 8.16
CA VAL A 102 8.81 -3.96 9.33
C VAL A 102 7.81 -5.08 9.00
N PRO A 103 8.27 -6.30 8.66
CA PRO A 103 7.41 -7.36 8.16
C PRO A 103 6.35 -7.86 9.16
N SER A 104 6.62 -7.69 10.47
CA SER A 104 5.74 -8.10 11.56
C SER A 104 4.61 -7.10 11.86
N MET A 105 4.67 -5.89 11.29
CA MET A 105 3.64 -4.88 11.48
C MET A 105 2.52 -5.06 10.45
N PRO A 106 1.26 -5.27 10.88
CA PRO A 106 0.12 -5.33 9.98
C PRO A 106 0.00 -4.05 9.16
N ALA A 107 -0.40 -4.16 7.90
CA ALA A 107 -0.48 -3.00 7.01
C ALA A 107 -1.67 -3.05 6.06
N ALA A 108 -2.12 -1.88 5.59
CA ALA A 108 -3.19 -1.74 4.62
C ALA A 108 -2.79 -0.75 3.51
N ALA A 109 -2.91 -1.16 2.25
CA ALA A 109 -2.81 -0.28 1.09
C ALA A 109 -4.21 0.07 0.58
N ALA A 110 -4.57 1.36 0.64
CA ALA A 110 -5.89 1.85 0.29
C ALA A 110 -6.09 2.09 -1.22
N LEU A 111 -4.99 2.11 -1.99
CA LEU A 111 -4.94 2.22 -3.46
C LEU A 111 -5.20 3.62 -4.05
N SER A 112 -5.56 4.60 -3.23
CA SER A 112 -5.54 6.04 -3.57
C SER A 112 -5.71 6.91 -2.32
N ALA A 113 -5.41 8.21 -2.44
CA ALA A 113 -5.69 9.24 -1.43
C ALA A 113 -7.14 9.21 -0.92
N ASN A 114 -8.11 9.21 -1.83
CA ASN A 114 -9.52 9.22 -1.46
C ASN A 114 -9.92 7.97 -0.65
N HIS A 115 -9.41 6.80 -1.04
CA HIS A 115 -9.68 5.57 -0.30
C HIS A 115 -8.92 5.52 1.03
N LEU A 116 -7.72 6.10 1.11
CA LEU A 116 -6.97 6.20 2.36
C LEU A 116 -7.72 7.05 3.38
N ALA A 117 -8.23 8.21 2.98
CA ALA A 117 -9.02 9.08 3.84
C ALA A 117 -10.27 8.36 4.41
N ALA A 118 -10.87 7.46 3.62
CA ALA A 118 -12.06 6.71 3.98
C ALA A 118 -11.79 5.36 4.66
N LEU A 119 -10.52 4.94 4.80
CA LEU A 119 -10.14 3.59 5.24
C LEU A 119 -10.76 3.21 6.58
N GLU A 120 -11.46 2.08 6.64
CA GLU A 120 -12.01 1.56 7.89
C GLU A 120 -10.91 0.98 8.78
N LEU A 121 -10.98 1.34 10.06
CA LEU A 121 -10.03 0.93 11.09
C LEU A 121 -10.63 -0.22 11.90
N PRO A 122 -9.83 -1.26 12.22
CA PRO A 122 -10.26 -2.34 13.11
C PRO A 122 -10.67 -1.81 14.49
N ALA A 123 -11.69 -2.41 15.09
CA ALA A 123 -12.04 -2.15 16.48
C ALA A 123 -10.87 -2.53 17.41
N GLY A 124 -10.62 -1.70 18.43
CA GLY A 124 -9.54 -1.91 19.39
C GLY A 124 -8.15 -1.50 18.90
N LEU A 125 -8.04 -0.89 17.71
CA LEU A 125 -6.77 -0.33 17.25
C LEU A 125 -6.30 0.75 18.23
N ARG A 126 -5.11 0.58 18.79
CA ARG A 126 -4.49 1.54 19.71
C ARG A 126 -3.68 2.57 18.95
N ARG A 127 -2.96 2.14 17.91
CA ARG A 127 -2.06 3.02 17.14
C ARG A 127 -2.13 2.78 15.63
N LEU A 128 -2.19 3.88 14.89
CA LEU A 128 -2.15 3.92 13.44
C LEU A 128 -0.92 4.70 12.98
N TYR A 129 -0.11 4.08 12.12
CA TYR A 129 0.94 4.75 11.37
C TYR A 129 0.44 5.05 9.95
N VAL A 130 0.32 6.32 9.60
CA VAL A 130 -0.14 6.74 8.28
C VAL A 130 1.06 7.06 7.40
N ALA A 131 1.40 6.16 6.48
CA ALA A 131 2.42 6.35 5.47
C ALA A 131 1.86 7.21 4.34
N ARG A 132 2.29 8.47 4.28
CA ARG A 132 1.91 9.39 3.22
C ARG A 132 2.97 9.41 2.13
N ASP A 133 2.54 9.52 0.88
CA ASP A 133 3.42 9.94 -0.22
C ASP A 133 3.65 11.47 -0.10
N ALA A 134 4.76 11.99 -0.65
CA ALA A 134 5.20 13.38 -0.46
C ALA A 134 4.54 14.37 -1.43
N ASP A 135 3.22 14.26 -1.60
CA ASP A 135 2.42 15.17 -2.43
C ASP A 135 1.20 15.73 -1.66
N ALA A 136 0.50 16.69 -2.29
CA ALA A 136 -0.64 17.37 -1.67
C ALA A 136 -1.84 16.44 -1.42
N ALA A 137 -2.06 15.44 -2.28
CA ALA A 137 -3.14 14.47 -2.10
C ALA A 137 -2.84 13.55 -0.91
N GLY A 138 -1.59 13.10 -0.81
CA GLY A 138 -1.02 12.34 0.31
C GLY A 138 -1.18 13.06 1.64
N GLU A 139 -0.85 14.34 1.69
CA GLU A 139 -1.02 15.16 2.90
C GLU A 139 -2.48 15.28 3.32
N MET A 140 -3.37 15.59 2.38
CA MET A 140 -4.81 15.71 2.66
C MET A 140 -5.40 14.40 3.15
N ALA A 141 -5.09 13.29 2.49
CA ALA A 141 -5.60 11.97 2.86
C ALA A 141 -5.07 11.52 4.23
N ALA A 142 -3.79 11.73 4.49
CA ALA A 142 -3.19 11.39 5.77
C ALA A 142 -3.78 12.22 6.92
N THR A 143 -4.05 13.50 6.68
CA THR A 143 -4.71 14.39 7.65
C THR A 143 -6.13 13.91 7.95
N ALA A 144 -6.94 13.66 6.91
CA ALA A 144 -8.32 13.20 7.07
C ALA A 144 -8.40 11.86 7.82
N LEU A 145 -7.52 10.91 7.50
CA LEU A 145 -7.47 9.63 8.21
C LEU A 145 -7.01 9.79 9.66
N THR A 146 -6.00 10.63 9.90
CA THR A 146 -5.47 10.92 11.24
C THR A 146 -6.55 11.54 12.14
N ASP A 147 -7.32 12.49 11.64
CA ASP A 147 -8.40 13.14 12.39
C ASP A 147 -9.51 12.14 12.76
N ARG A 148 -9.92 11.31 11.79
CA ARG A 148 -10.87 10.21 12.04
C ARG A 148 -10.37 9.21 13.07
N ALA A 149 -9.10 8.81 12.96
CA ALA A 149 -8.48 7.88 13.90
C ALA A 149 -8.47 8.45 15.33
N ARG A 150 -8.06 9.71 15.47
CA ARG A 150 -8.06 10.42 16.77
C ARG A 150 -9.46 10.58 17.36
N ALA A 151 -10.46 10.91 16.52
CA ALA A 151 -11.85 10.98 16.95
C ALA A 151 -12.38 9.62 17.48
N ALA A 152 -11.83 8.51 16.97
CA ALA A 152 -12.11 7.16 17.45
C ALA A 152 -11.21 6.71 18.64
N GLY A 153 -10.39 7.59 19.20
CA GLY A 153 -9.49 7.29 20.32
C GLY A 153 -8.21 6.54 19.93
N VAL A 154 -7.88 6.47 18.63
CA VAL A 154 -6.66 5.83 18.13
C VAL A 154 -5.53 6.85 18.07
N GLU A 155 -4.36 6.49 18.61
CA GLU A 155 -3.15 7.29 18.44
C GLU A 155 -2.68 7.23 16.98
N ALA A 156 -2.63 8.37 16.30
CA ALA A 156 -2.25 8.44 14.89
C ALA A 156 -0.95 9.24 14.68
N LEU A 157 0.01 8.61 14.02
CA LEU A 157 1.36 9.12 13.72
C LEU A 157 1.60 9.04 12.21
N THR A 158 2.10 10.11 11.61
CA THR A 158 2.43 10.13 10.18
C THR A 158 3.85 9.64 9.96
N LEU A 159 4.02 8.73 8.99
CA LEU A 159 5.33 8.35 8.46
C LEU A 159 5.58 9.14 7.17
N VAL A 160 6.73 9.78 7.08
CA VAL A 160 7.15 10.62 5.97
C VAL A 160 8.38 10.01 5.28
N PRO A 161 8.36 9.84 3.95
CA PRO A 161 9.53 9.40 3.19
C PRO A 161 10.60 10.50 3.13
N ALA A 162 11.84 10.13 2.85
CA ALA A 162 12.95 11.06 2.67
C ALA A 162 12.97 11.68 1.25
N LEU A 163 12.47 10.94 0.26
CA LEU A 163 12.28 11.37 -1.12
C LEU A 163 10.78 11.57 -1.41
N ASP A 164 10.29 10.98 -2.50
CA ASP A 164 8.92 11.15 -2.98
C ASP A 164 7.94 10.16 -2.31
N ASP A 165 8.30 8.88 -2.30
CA ASP A 165 7.56 7.84 -1.60
C ASP A 165 8.52 6.82 -0.95
N PHE A 166 7.97 5.96 -0.09
CA PHE A 166 8.78 4.93 0.59
C PHE A 166 9.33 3.85 -0.37
N ASN A 167 8.76 3.70 -1.57
CA ASN A 167 9.31 2.81 -2.58
C ASN A 167 10.59 3.41 -3.19
N GLU A 168 10.59 4.71 -3.45
CA GLU A 168 11.72 5.42 -3.99
C GLU A 168 12.85 5.54 -2.96
N ASP A 169 12.52 5.76 -1.69
CA ASP A 169 13.49 5.64 -0.58
C ASP A 169 14.18 4.28 -0.59
N LEU A 170 13.40 3.19 -0.64
CA LEU A 170 13.94 1.84 -0.65
C LEU A 170 14.83 1.59 -1.88
N ARG A 171 14.40 2.05 -3.07
CA ARG A 171 15.10 1.81 -4.34
C ARG A 171 16.37 2.64 -4.48
N ARG A 172 16.37 3.91 -4.03
CA ARG A 172 17.50 4.85 -4.21
C ARG A 172 18.42 4.92 -3.01
N LEU A 173 17.88 4.90 -1.79
CA LEU A 173 18.66 5.06 -0.55
C LEU A 173 18.99 3.71 0.09
N GLY A 174 18.24 2.66 -0.25
CA GLY A 174 18.45 1.31 0.24
C GLY A 174 17.76 1.02 1.57
N ALA A 175 17.71 -0.28 1.90
CA ALA A 175 16.95 -0.78 3.04
C ALA A 175 17.45 -0.27 4.40
N GLU A 176 18.77 -0.04 4.55
CA GLU A 176 19.35 0.45 5.80
C GLU A 176 18.96 1.90 6.09
N MET A 177 19.02 2.76 5.08
CA MET A 177 18.62 4.16 5.24
C MET A 177 17.13 4.27 5.56
N LEU A 178 16.28 3.54 4.83
CA LEU A 178 14.85 3.47 5.12
C LEU A 178 14.58 2.93 6.54
N ARG A 179 15.32 1.91 6.97
CA ARG A 179 15.22 1.40 8.35
C ARG A 179 15.58 2.45 9.39
N ASN A 180 16.68 3.18 9.20
CA ASN A 180 17.09 4.23 10.12
C ASN A 180 16.06 5.37 10.17
N GLY A 181 15.54 5.79 9.02
CA GLY A 181 14.47 6.78 8.93
C GLY A 181 13.15 6.34 9.59
N LEU A 182 12.79 5.06 9.50
CA LEU A 182 11.60 4.54 10.19
C LEU A 182 11.84 4.40 11.71
N CYS A 183 13.04 3.99 12.14
CA CYS A 183 13.37 3.90 13.56
C CYS A 183 13.13 5.20 14.32
N THR A 184 13.44 6.35 13.71
CA THR A 184 13.25 7.66 14.34
C THR A 184 11.79 8.08 14.43
N GLN A 185 10.96 7.64 13.48
CA GLN A 185 9.54 7.99 13.39
C GLN A 185 8.63 7.05 14.17
N LEU A 186 9.03 5.80 14.38
CA LEU A 186 8.26 4.84 15.18
C LEU A 186 8.36 5.13 16.69
N ALA A 187 7.23 4.92 17.37
CA ALA A 187 7.17 4.96 18.83
C ALA A 187 8.08 3.87 19.41
N ALA A 188 8.74 4.17 20.54
CA ALA A 188 9.79 3.33 21.10
C ALA A 188 9.36 1.87 21.25
N ASP A 189 8.16 1.62 21.79
CA ASP A 189 7.65 0.27 22.00
C ASP A 189 7.50 -0.50 20.69
N ASP A 190 7.06 0.14 19.60
CA ASP A 190 6.81 -0.52 18.32
C ASP A 190 8.07 -0.76 17.49
N ARG A 191 9.21 -0.16 17.85
CA ARG A 191 10.50 -0.44 17.18
C ARG A 191 10.91 -1.91 17.28
N ARG A 192 10.42 -2.65 18.28
CA ARG A 192 10.61 -4.11 18.38
C ARG A 192 10.09 -4.86 17.15
N ARG A 193 9.06 -4.31 16.47
CA ARG A 193 8.42 -4.90 15.28
C ARG A 193 9.30 -4.79 14.02
N MET A 194 10.37 -3.99 14.07
CA MET A 194 11.40 -3.94 13.03
C MET A 194 12.35 -5.15 13.11
N ARG A 195 12.47 -5.78 14.28
CA ARG A 195 13.33 -6.95 14.49
C ARG A 195 12.50 -8.21 14.31
N SER A 196 12.36 -8.70 13.08
CA SER A 196 12.02 -10.10 12.77
C SER A 196 11.99 -10.34 11.26
N ALA A 197 12.99 -11.05 10.74
CA ALA A 197 12.80 -12.32 10.03
C ALA A 197 14.02 -13.18 10.38
#